data_AF-A0A818G9M6-F1
#
_entry.id   AF-A0A818G9M6-F1
#
_cell.length_a   1.000
_cell.length_b   1.000
_cell.length_c   1.000
_cell.angle_alpha   90.00
_cell.angle_beta   90.00
_cell.angle_gamma   90.00
#
_symmetry.space_group_name_H-M   'P 1'
#
loop_
_entity.id
_entity.type
_entity.pdbx_description
1 polymer ?
#
loop_
_entity_poly.entity_id
_entity_poly.type
_entity_poly.pdbx_seq_one_letter_code
_entity_poly.pdbx_strand_id
1 'polypeptide(L)'
;MKWVEGAKEGIVVAGGQGKGNALTQLSDPNGIFVDTLGTLYVADQGNHRVMRWTQGAKQGTVIVGGNGEGKRANQFNYPVGLSFNRQGNLYVADSNNNRVQRFSIE
;
A
#
# COMPACT_ATOMS: atom_id res chain seq x y z
N MET A 1 1.67 -3.59 21.80
CA MET A 1 1.15 -2.27 21.37
C MET A 1 0.44 -1.64 22.56
N LYS A 2 1.01 -0.59 23.15
CA LYS A 2 0.31 0.28 24.08
C LYS A 2 0.09 1.57 23.31
N TRP A 3 -1.17 1.98 23.16
CA TRP A 3 -1.49 3.31 22.64
C TRP A 3 -0.71 4.36 23.45
N VAL A 4 -0.38 5.50 22.82
CA VAL A 4 0.16 6.64 23.57
C VAL A 4 -0.82 6.95 24.71
N GLU A 5 -0.31 7.18 25.92
CA GLU A 5 -1.14 7.39 27.10
C GLU A 5 -2.14 8.53 26.85
N GLY A 6 -3.43 8.24 27.05
CA GLY A 6 -4.51 9.19 26.78
C GLY A 6 -5.10 9.17 25.35
N ALA A 7 -4.57 8.37 24.43
CA ALA A 7 -5.19 8.23 23.10
C ALA A 7 -6.59 7.61 23.22
N LYS A 8 -7.59 8.28 22.63
CA LYS A 8 -9.01 7.84 22.66
C LYS A 8 -9.51 7.33 21.31
N GLU A 9 -8.79 7.65 20.22
CA GLU A 9 -9.17 7.31 18.86
C GLU A 9 -7.93 7.10 17.97
N GLY A 10 -8.14 6.43 16.84
CA GLY A 10 -7.12 6.33 15.80
C GLY A 10 -7.04 7.61 14.97
N ILE A 11 -5.88 7.88 14.38
CA ILE A 11 -5.70 8.95 13.40
C ILE A 11 -5.62 8.37 11.99
N VAL A 12 -6.17 9.08 11.01
CA VAL A 12 -6.03 8.72 9.60
C VAL A 12 -4.66 9.19 9.11
N VAL A 13 -3.83 8.25 8.66
CA VAL A 13 -2.45 8.51 8.18
C VAL A 13 -2.24 8.22 6.69
N ALA A 14 -3.24 7.61 6.04
CA ALA A 14 -3.29 7.39 4.60
C ALA A 14 -4.75 7.31 4.14
N GLY A 15 -5.04 7.80 2.93
CA GLY A 15 -6.40 7.92 2.43
C GLY A 15 -7.23 8.95 3.20
N GLY A 16 -8.49 8.60 3.53
CA GLY A 16 -9.39 9.43 4.34
C GLY A 16 -10.34 10.34 3.56
N GLN A 17 -10.17 10.47 2.24
CA GLN A 17 -11.04 11.28 1.38
C GLN A 17 -12.14 10.45 0.69
N GLY A 18 -12.62 9.40 1.34
CA GLY A 18 -13.57 8.43 0.79
C GLY A 18 -12.95 7.38 -0.14
N LYS A 19 -13.80 6.49 -0.66
CA LYS A 19 -13.43 5.45 -1.62
C LYS A 19 -13.17 6.09 -3.00
N GLY A 20 -12.04 5.76 -3.61
CA GLY A 20 -11.71 6.23 -4.96
C GLY A 20 -10.25 5.97 -5.34
N ASN A 21 -9.82 6.50 -6.48
CA ASN A 21 -8.49 6.25 -7.06
C ASN A 21 -7.57 7.48 -7.08
N ALA A 22 -8.01 8.62 -6.56
CA ALA A 22 -7.15 9.78 -6.36
C ALA A 22 -5.97 9.44 -5.42
N LEU A 23 -4.91 10.25 -5.43
CA LEU A 23 -3.74 10.03 -4.56
C LEU A 23 -4.05 10.24 -3.06
N THR A 24 -5.19 10.85 -2.74
CA THR A 24 -5.71 11.03 -1.38
C THR A 24 -6.75 9.99 -0.99
N GLN A 25 -7.06 9.05 -1.89
CA GLN A 25 -8.10 8.04 -1.72
C GLN A 25 -7.52 6.63 -1.81
N LEU A 26 -8.23 5.69 -1.20
CA LEU A 26 -7.97 4.26 -1.25
C LEU A 26 -9.28 3.54 -1.60
N SER A 27 -9.18 2.34 -2.14
CA SER A 27 -10.29 1.47 -2.48
C SER A 27 -10.01 0.08 -1.89
N ASP A 28 -10.75 -0.26 -0.84
CA ASP A 28 -10.65 -1.54 -0.13
C ASP A 28 -9.20 -1.88 0.29
N PRO A 29 -8.47 -0.97 1.00
CA PRO A 29 -7.08 -1.22 1.37
C PRO A 29 -6.94 -2.44 2.27
N ASN A 30 -5.93 -3.28 2.02
CA ASN A 30 -5.84 -4.60 2.64
C ASN A 30 -4.60 -4.77 3.53
N GLY A 31 -3.45 -5.13 2.95
CA GLY A 31 -2.19 -5.27 3.66
C GLY A 31 -1.43 -3.95 3.78
N ILE A 32 -0.69 -3.81 4.89
CA ILE A 32 0.20 -2.68 5.12
C ILE A 32 1.60 -3.14 5.54
N PHE A 33 2.59 -2.28 5.29
CA PHE A 33 3.93 -2.37 5.87
C PHE A 33 4.36 -0.97 6.31
N VAL A 34 5.03 -0.87 7.45
CA VAL A 34 5.62 0.39 7.94
C VAL A 34 7.11 0.18 8.09
N ASP A 35 7.92 0.99 7.42
CA ASP A 35 9.38 0.91 7.53
C ASP A 35 9.90 1.60 8.81
N THR A 36 11.21 1.52 9.05
CA THR A 36 11.86 2.14 10.22
C THR A 36 11.85 3.67 10.19
N LEU A 37 11.54 4.29 9.06
CA LEU A 37 11.41 5.74 8.89
C LEU A 37 9.96 6.21 9.12
N GLY A 38 9.03 5.28 9.38
CA GLY A 38 7.61 5.60 9.53
C GLY A 38 6.87 5.76 8.20
N THR A 39 7.47 5.35 7.08
CA THR A 39 6.80 5.32 5.78
C THR A 39 5.81 4.17 5.76
N LEU A 40 4.55 4.47 5.45
CA LEU A 40 3.47 3.51 5.32
C LEU A 40 3.30 3.09 3.85
N TYR A 41 3.24 1.79 3.63
CA TYR A 41 2.95 1.16 2.34
C TYR A 41 1.63 0.42 2.45
N VAL A 42 0.75 0.58 1.46
CA VAL A 42 -0.62 0.05 1.47
C VAL A 42 -0.90 -0.68 0.17
N ALA A 43 -1.39 -1.91 0.26
CA ALA A 43 -2.03 -2.60 -0.86
C ALA A 43 -3.41 -1.97 -1.06
N ASP A 44 -3.52 -1.12 -2.06
CA ASP A 44 -4.76 -0.45 -2.45
C ASP A 44 -5.52 -1.38 -3.40
N GLN A 45 -6.10 -2.43 -2.80
CA GLN A 45 -6.56 -3.66 -3.47
C GLN A 45 -7.53 -3.38 -4.60
N GLY A 46 -8.56 -2.58 -4.33
CA GLY A 46 -9.61 -2.23 -5.30
C GLY A 46 -9.13 -1.27 -6.40
N ASN A 47 -7.93 -0.70 -6.27
CA ASN A 47 -7.28 0.10 -7.31
C ASN A 47 -6.10 -0.63 -7.97
N HIS A 48 -5.87 -1.91 -7.66
CA HIS A 48 -4.83 -2.75 -8.27
C HIS A 48 -3.43 -2.12 -8.23
N ARG A 49 -3.07 -1.51 -7.09
CA ARG A 49 -1.81 -0.79 -6.91
C ARG A 49 -1.27 -0.89 -5.49
N VAL A 50 -0.01 -0.57 -5.32
CA VAL A 50 0.60 -0.30 -4.00
C VAL A 50 0.92 1.17 -3.91
N MET A 51 0.51 1.76 -2.79
CA MET A 51 0.69 3.19 -2.50
C MET A 51 1.65 3.36 -1.31
N ARG A 52 2.42 4.46 -1.32
CA ARG A 52 3.34 4.86 -0.26
C ARG A 52 2.96 6.23 0.32
N TRP A 53 2.99 6.38 1.64
CA TRP A 53 2.87 7.63 2.38
C TRP A 53 4.04 7.81 3.34
N THR A 54 4.78 8.90 3.19
CA THR A 54 5.74 9.33 4.22
C THR A 54 5.00 10.00 5.38
N GLN A 55 5.62 10.04 6.56
CA GLN A 55 5.03 10.70 7.73
C GLN A 55 4.64 12.15 7.40
N GLY A 56 3.38 12.51 7.66
CA GLY A 56 2.84 13.86 7.42
C GLY A 56 2.46 14.15 5.95
N ALA A 57 2.58 13.18 5.02
CA ALA A 57 2.19 13.38 3.63
C ALA A 57 0.67 13.60 3.51
N LYS A 58 0.27 14.59 2.71
CA LYS A 58 -1.16 14.89 2.42
C LYS A 58 -1.77 13.95 1.37
N GLN A 59 -0.94 13.31 0.57
CA GLN A 59 -1.33 12.37 -0.49
C GLN A 59 -0.26 11.29 -0.63
N GLY A 60 -0.66 10.15 -1.19
CA GLY A 60 0.24 9.04 -1.42
C GLY A 60 0.94 9.11 -2.77
N THR A 61 1.79 8.14 -3.01
CA THR A 61 2.46 7.92 -4.30
C THR A 61 2.27 6.46 -4.70
N VAL A 62 1.85 6.22 -5.95
CA VAL A 62 1.85 4.86 -6.51
C VAL A 62 3.29 4.42 -6.72
N ILE A 63 3.69 3.30 -6.14
CA ILE A 63 5.06 2.78 -6.29
C ILE A 63 5.14 1.58 -7.22
N VAL A 64 4.09 0.75 -7.29
CA VAL A 64 3.95 -0.36 -8.23
C VAL A 64 2.48 -0.60 -8.57
N GLY A 65 2.19 -1.17 -9.74
CA GLY A 65 0.82 -1.37 -10.22
C GLY A 65 0.18 -0.09 -10.73
N GLY A 66 -1.16 0.01 -10.63
CA GLY A 66 -1.91 1.18 -11.10
C GLY A 66 -2.13 1.25 -12.62
N ASN A 67 -1.64 0.25 -13.36
CA ASN A 67 -1.81 0.13 -14.82
C ASN A 67 -3.06 -0.70 -15.19
N GLY A 68 -4.11 -0.60 -14.37
CA GLY A 68 -5.32 -1.40 -14.46
C GLY A 68 -5.19 -2.82 -13.92
N GLU A 69 -6.34 -3.48 -13.78
CA GLU A 69 -6.41 -4.90 -13.47
C GLU A 69 -5.76 -5.72 -14.60
N GLY A 70 -4.92 -6.71 -14.26
CA GLY A 70 -4.40 -7.63 -15.27
C GLY A 70 -3.25 -8.50 -14.79
N LYS A 71 -2.67 -9.25 -15.74
CA LYS A 71 -1.65 -10.29 -15.50
C LYS A 71 -0.23 -9.88 -15.92
N ARG A 72 -0.06 -8.70 -16.52
CA ARG A 72 1.29 -8.21 -16.92
C ARG A 72 2.14 -7.92 -15.68
N ALA A 73 3.46 -7.84 -15.86
CA ALA A 73 4.40 -7.61 -14.75
C ALA A 73 4.19 -6.25 -14.04
N ASN A 74 3.61 -5.27 -14.73
CA ASN A 74 3.28 -3.95 -14.19
C ASN A 74 1.80 -3.80 -13.78
N GLN A 75 1.05 -4.90 -13.76
CA GLN A 75 -0.36 -4.95 -13.38
C GLN A 75 -0.56 -5.88 -12.18
N PHE A 76 -1.64 -5.65 -11.45
CA PHE A 76 -2.11 -6.54 -10.38
C PHE A 76 -3.57 -6.91 -10.60
N ASN A 77 -4.02 -7.95 -9.92
CA ASN A 77 -5.40 -8.37 -9.80
C ASN A 77 -5.67 -8.64 -8.30
N TYR A 78 -6.31 -7.67 -7.65
CA TYR A 78 -6.56 -7.60 -6.20
C TYR A 78 -5.32 -7.95 -5.35
N PRO A 79 -4.29 -7.08 -5.29
CA PRO A 79 -3.14 -7.29 -4.41
C PRO A 79 -3.57 -7.19 -2.93
N VAL A 80 -3.03 -8.06 -2.08
CA VAL A 80 -3.47 -8.20 -0.68
C VAL A 80 -2.32 -7.87 0.29
N GLY A 81 -1.38 -8.80 0.46
CA GLY A 81 -0.24 -8.63 1.35
C GLY A 81 0.97 -8.02 0.66
N LEU A 82 1.77 -7.28 1.41
CA LEU A 82 3.07 -6.78 0.94
C LEU A 82 4.12 -6.83 2.06
N SER A 83 5.39 -7.01 1.68
CA SER A 83 6.51 -7.02 2.61
C SER A 83 7.80 -6.63 1.91
N PHE A 84 8.77 -6.13 2.66
CA PHE A 84 10.11 -5.79 2.18
C PHE A 84 11.13 -6.77 2.71
N ASN A 85 12.13 -7.11 1.88
CA ASN A 85 13.34 -7.79 2.36
C ASN A 85 14.39 -6.77 2.82
N ARG A 86 15.51 -7.27 3.38
CA ARG A 86 16.61 -6.42 3.87
C ARG A 86 17.31 -5.59 2.79
N GLN A 87 17.16 -5.96 1.51
CA GLN A 87 17.70 -5.21 0.38
C GLN A 87 16.72 -4.14 -0.13
N GLY A 88 15.56 -3.95 0.52
CA GLY A 88 14.56 -2.98 0.06
C GLY A 88 13.69 -3.48 -1.09
N ASN A 89 13.78 -4.77 -1.46
CA ASN A 89 12.89 -5.30 -2.48
C ASN A 89 11.49 -5.52 -1.90
N LEU A 90 10.47 -5.00 -2.60
CA LEU A 90 9.07 -5.17 -2.28
C LEU A 90 8.55 -6.48 -2.86
N TYR A 91 7.84 -7.27 -2.06
CA TYR A 91 7.11 -8.46 -2.46
C TYR A 91 5.61 -8.18 -2.28
N VAL A 92 4.82 -8.44 -3.32
CA VAL A 92 3.37 -8.21 -3.32
C VAL A 92 2.64 -9.51 -3.66
N ALA A 93 1.70 -9.92 -2.82
CA ALA A 93 0.79 -11.03 -3.09
C ALA A 93 -0.33 -10.57 -4.03
N ASP A 94 -0.18 -10.90 -5.30
CA ASP A 94 -1.09 -10.57 -6.39
C ASP A 94 -2.17 -11.66 -6.49
N SER A 95 -3.16 -11.56 -5.59
CA SER A 95 -3.90 -12.73 -5.10
C SER A 95 -4.76 -13.40 -6.16
N ASN A 96 -5.48 -12.63 -6.98
CA ASN A 96 -6.31 -13.22 -8.04
C ASN A 96 -5.49 -13.72 -9.25
N ASN A 97 -4.22 -13.33 -9.33
CA ASN A 97 -3.29 -13.87 -10.30
C ASN A 97 -2.52 -15.09 -9.78
N ASN A 98 -2.79 -15.55 -8.55
CA ASN A 98 -2.12 -16.70 -7.92
C ASN A 98 -0.59 -16.60 -7.94
N ARG A 99 -0.05 -15.38 -7.74
CA ARG A 99 1.40 -15.14 -7.80
C ARG A 99 1.87 -14.16 -6.74
N VAL A 100 3.18 -14.18 -6.50
CA VAL A 100 3.89 -13.14 -5.76
C VAL A 100 4.85 -12.46 -6.73
N GLN A 101 4.86 -11.14 -6.76
CA GLN A 101 5.80 -10.35 -7.57
C GLN A 101 6.81 -9.63 -6.69
N ARG A 102 8.07 -9.60 -7.14
CA ARG A 102 9.15 -8.85 -6.49
C ARG A 102 9.52 -7.63 -7.33
N PHE A 103 9.68 -6.48 -6.68
CA PHE A 103 10.10 -5.24 -7.30
C PHE A 103 11.30 -4.66 -6.57
N SER A 104 12.29 -4.21 -7.33
CA SER A 104 13.33 -3.33 -6.81
C SER A 104 12.75 -1.92 -6.77
N ILE A 105 12.62 -1.37 -5.57
CA ILE A 105 12.14 0.00 -5.37
C ILE A 105 13.39 0.83 -5.05
N GLU A 106 13.83 1.65 -6.00
CA GLU A 106 14.91 2.62 -5.79
C GLU A 106 14.45 3.81 -4.92
#